data_AF-A0A3B0WC78-F1
#
_entry.id   AF-A0A3B0WC78-F1
#
_cell.length_a   1.000
_cell.length_b   1.000
_cell.length_c   1.000
_cell.angle_alpha   90.00
_cell.angle_beta   90.00
_cell.angle_gamma   90.00
#
_symmetry.space_group_name_H-M   'P 1'
#
loop_
_entity.id
_entity.type
_entity.pdbx_description
1 polymer ?
#
loop_
_entity_poly.entity_id
_entity_poly.type
_entity_poly.pdbx_seq_one_letter_code
_entity_poly.pdbx_strand_id
1 'polypeptide(L)'
;WAIGWQKKGWTKTGGEIKNLSLIQEMFERHQEIKDKVQVQVLHVNGHVGVEGNELADRMSMLAIQRKEKAFIPYQDEKSVAHILSLRAG
;
A
#
# COMPACT_ATOMS: atom_id res chain seq x y z
N TRP A 1 -6.08 -13.57 -2.70
CA TRP A 1 -5.26 -14.55 -3.44
C TRP A 1 -4.19 -15.23 -2.60
N ALA A 2 -3.37 -14.48 -1.84
CA ALA A 2 -2.22 -15.01 -1.10
C ALA A 2 -2.49 -16.27 -0.26
N ILE A 3 -3.61 -16.34 0.47
CA ILE A 3 -4.01 -17.55 1.22
C ILE A 3 -4.09 -18.80 0.32
N GLY A 4 -4.67 -18.66 -0.87
CA GLY A 4 -4.80 -19.76 -1.82
C GLY A 4 -3.46 -20.15 -2.45
N TRP A 5 -2.58 -19.18 -2.71
CA TRP A 5 -1.23 -19.45 -3.20
C TRP A 5 -0.36 -20.11 -2.14
N GLN A 6 -0.41 -19.65 -0.88
CA GLN A 6 0.31 -20.27 0.23
C GLN A 6 -0.05 -21.75 0.38
N LYS A 7 -1.35 -22.09 0.34
CA LYS A 7 -1.84 -23.49 0.40
C LYS A 7 -1.32 -24.36 -0.75
N LYS A 8 -0.96 -23.75 -1.88
CA LYS A 8 -0.42 -24.43 -3.08
C LYS A 8 1.11 -24.30 -3.19
N GLY A 9 1.80 -23.95 -2.10
CA GLY A 9 3.25 -23.78 -2.11
C GLY A 9 3.74 -22.64 -2.99
N TRP A 10 2.97 -21.55 -3.07
CA TRP A 10 3.27 -20.35 -3.88
C TRP A 10 3.36 -20.60 -5.39
N THR A 11 2.48 -21.45 -5.89
CA THR A 11 2.33 -21.73 -7.32
C THR A 11 0.97 -21.27 -7.83
N LYS A 12 0.88 -20.97 -9.13
CA LYS A 12 -0.39 -20.70 -9.82
C LYS A 12 -0.45 -21.45 -11.15
N THR A 13 -1.67 -21.79 -11.57
CA THR A 13 -1.89 -22.35 -12.91
C THR A 13 -1.66 -21.26 -13.96
N GLY A 14 -0.91 -21.56 -15.02
CA GLY A 14 -0.67 -20.61 -16.11
C GLY A 14 0.48 -19.63 -15.90
N GLY A 15 1.46 -19.95 -15.04
CA GLY A 15 2.77 -19.27 -15.00
C GLY A 15 3.20 -18.84 -13.61
N GLU A 16 4.14 -17.90 -13.54
CA GLU A 16 4.72 -17.40 -12.29
C GLU A 16 3.83 -16.39 -11.56
N ILE A 17 3.96 -16.31 -10.23
CA ILE A 17 3.37 -15.22 -9.45
C ILE A 17 4.34 -14.04 -9.53
N LYS A 18 3.95 -12.95 -10.21
CA LYS A 18 4.75 -11.73 -10.27
C LYS A 18 4.84 -11.10 -8.87
N ASN A 19 6.00 -10.54 -8.54
CA ASN A 19 6.31 -9.92 -7.23
C ASN A 19 6.17 -10.89 -6.04
N LEU A 20 6.46 -12.18 -6.24
CA LEU A 20 6.23 -13.23 -5.24
C LEU A 20 6.89 -12.92 -3.89
N SER A 21 8.16 -12.51 -3.89
CA SER A 21 8.89 -12.19 -2.66
C SER A 21 8.19 -11.09 -1.85
N LEU A 22 7.80 -10.00 -2.52
CA LEU A 22 7.07 -8.89 -1.90
C LEU A 22 5.70 -9.35 -1.36
N ILE A 23 4.97 -10.16 -2.12
CA ILE A 23 3.66 -10.68 -1.70
C ILE A 23 3.80 -11.58 -0.47
N GLN A 24 4.82 -12.43 -0.43
CA GLN A 24 5.10 -13.30 0.72
C GLN A 24 5.38 -12.48 1.98
N GLU A 25 6.27 -11.49 1.89
CA GLU A 25 6.62 -10.60 2.99
C GLU A 25 5.39 -9.83 3.52
N MET A 26 4.62 -9.20 2.62
CA MET A 26 3.40 -8.48 2.99
C MET A 26 2.35 -9.40 3.63
N PHE A 27 2.18 -10.61 3.08
CA PHE A 27 1.22 -11.57 3.58
C PHE A 27 1.61 -12.07 4.97
N GLU A 28 2.88 -12.42 5.20
CA GLU A 28 3.38 -12.83 6.50
C GLU A 28 3.15 -11.72 7.54
N ARG A 29 3.57 -10.48 7.25
CA ARG A 29 3.36 -9.33 8.14
C ARG A 29 1.89 -9.08 8.44
N HIS A 30 1.02 -9.14 7.43
CA HIS A 30 -0.42 -9.00 7.65
C HIS A 30 -0.94 -10.07 8.62
N GLN A 31 -0.52 -11.32 8.45
CA GLN A 31 -0.96 -12.42 9.31
C GLN A 31 -0.48 -12.26 10.76
N GLU A 32 0.68 -11.65 10.99
CA GLU A 32 1.21 -11.35 12.32
C GLU A 32 0.42 -10.27 13.08
N ILE A 33 -0.15 -9.29 12.36
CA ILE A 33 -0.76 -8.09 12.95
C ILE A 33 -2.30 -8.09 12.93
N LYS A 34 -2.92 -8.79 11.97
CA LYS A 34 -4.37 -8.68 11.70
C LYS A 34 -5.24 -8.90 12.95
N ASP A 35 -4.87 -9.87 13.79
CA ASP A 35 -5.65 -10.25 14.98
C ASP A 35 -5.28 -9.38 16.19
N LYS A 36 -4.05 -8.83 16.22
CA LYS A 36 -3.56 -8.00 17.33
C LYS A 36 -4.17 -6.60 17.32
N VAL A 37 -4.35 -6.02 16.13
CA VAL A 37 -4.85 -4.64 15.98
C VAL A 37 -6.15 -4.55 15.18
N GLN A 38 -6.83 -5.69 14.96
CA GLN A 38 -8.10 -5.79 14.23
C GLN A 38 -8.04 -5.08 12.86
N VAL A 39 -7.04 -5.45 12.05
CA VAL A 39 -6.85 -4.86 10.72
C VAL A 39 -8.01 -5.22 9.80
N GLN A 40 -8.69 -4.20 9.27
CA GLN A 40 -9.69 -4.35 8.22
C GLN A 40 -9.13 -3.81 6.90
N VAL A 41 -9.24 -4.61 5.84
CA VAL A 41 -8.87 -4.18 4.48
C VAL A 41 -10.13 -3.78 3.75
N LEU A 42 -10.31 -2.47 3.57
CA LEU A 42 -11.44 -1.89 2.86
C LEU A 42 -10.98 -1.38 1.50
N HIS A 43 -11.75 -1.70 0.46
CA HIS A 43 -11.54 -1.15 -0.88
C HIS A 43 -12.42 0.09 -1.04
N VAL A 44 -11.80 1.20 -1.42
CA VAL A 44 -12.49 2.45 -1.76
C VAL A 44 -12.21 2.80 -3.22
N ASN A 45 -13.17 3.44 -3.88
CA ASN A 45 -12.96 3.94 -5.23
C ASN A 45 -11.92 5.07 -5.22
N GLY A 46 -11.05 5.11 -6.23
CA GLY A 46 -10.12 6.21 -6.42
C GLY A 46 -10.86 7.52 -6.75
N HIS A 47 -10.32 8.64 -6.28
CA HIS A 47 -10.76 10.00 -6.63
C HIS A 47 -12.23 10.33 -6.29
N VAL A 48 -12.78 9.76 -5.21
CA VAL A 48 -14.16 10.02 -4.76
C VAL A 48 -14.24 10.88 -3.48
N GLY A 49 -13.16 11.54 -3.05
CA GLY A 49 -13.19 12.39 -1.85
C GLY A 49 -12.85 11.68 -0.54
N VAL A 50 -12.37 10.43 -0.56
CA VAL A 50 -11.94 9.74 0.67
C VAL A 50 -10.58 10.31 1.10
N GLU A 51 -10.59 11.22 2.09
CA GLU A 51 -9.42 12.00 2.53
C GLU A 51 -8.15 11.16 2.68
N GLY A 52 -8.19 10.07 3.43
CA GLY A 52 -7.01 9.21 3.64
C GLY A 52 -6.47 8.58 2.35
N ASN A 53 -7.34 8.23 1.41
CA ASN A 53 -6.92 7.71 0.10
C ASN A 53 -6.33 8.81 -0.78
N GLU A 54 -6.90 10.02 -0.74
CA GLU A 54 -6.37 11.17 -1.47
C GLU A 54 -5.01 11.60 -0.93
N LEU A 55 -4.84 11.64 0.39
CA LEU A 55 -3.55 11.89 1.02
C LEU A 55 -2.51 10.84 0.57
N ALA A 56 -2.87 9.56 0.54
CA ALA A 56 -1.98 8.50 0.06
C ALA A 56 -1.58 8.69 -1.42
N ASP A 57 -2.52 9.08 -2.29
CA ASP A 57 -2.28 9.41 -3.69
C ASP A 57 -1.27 10.57 -3.83
N ARG A 58 -1.51 11.68 -3.13
CA ARG A 58 -0.61 12.85 -3.12
C ARG A 58 0.80 12.51 -2.64
N MET A 59 0.89 11.73 -1.56
CA MET A 59 2.17 11.28 -1.01
C MET A 59 2.92 10.35 -1.98
N SER A 60 2.21 9.49 -2.70
CA SER A 60 2.83 8.62 -3.71
C SER A 60 3.44 9.42 -4.87
N MET A 61 2.72 10.45 -5.33
CA MET A 61 3.21 11.35 -6.38
C MET A 61 4.42 12.16 -5.94
N LEU A 62 4.43 12.62 -4.69
CA LEU A 62 5.57 13.33 -4.12
C LEU A 62 6.80 12.44 -4.03
N ALA A 63 6.65 11.20 -3.57
CA ALA A 63 7.75 10.24 -3.49
C ALA A 63 8.34 9.94 -4.88
N ILE A 64 7.49 9.78 -5.91
CA ILE A 64 7.92 9.62 -7.30
C ILE A 64 8.71 10.85 -7.77
N GLN A 65 8.17 12.06 -7.54
CA GLN A 65 8.82 13.31 -7.95
C GLN A 65 10.21 13.47 -7.30
N ARG A 66 10.32 13.12 -6.02
CA ARG A 66 11.58 13.18 -5.26
C ARG A 66 12.51 12.01 -5.55
N LYS A 67 12.03 10.98 -6.25
CA LYS A 67 12.71 9.68 -6.44
C LYS A 67 13.12 9.07 -5.10
N GLU A 68 12.29 9.26 -4.08
CA GLU A 68 12.52 8.73 -2.75
C GLU A 68 12.28 7.22 -2.75
N LYS A 69 13.27 6.46 -2.30
CA LYS A 69 13.23 4.99 -2.27
C LYS A 69 13.24 4.45 -0.84
N ALA A 70 13.70 5.25 0.12
CA ALA A 70 13.80 4.84 1.50
C ALA A 70 12.45 5.02 2.21
N PHE A 71 12.18 4.16 3.18
CA PHE A 71 11.04 4.34 4.08
C PHE A 71 11.38 5.39 5.13
N ILE A 72 11.14 6.65 4.81
CA ILE A 72 11.46 7.80 5.66
C ILE A 72 10.19 8.57 6.06
N PRO A 73 10.18 9.23 7.23
CA PRO A 73 9.10 10.12 7.61
C PRO A 73 8.98 11.29 6.62
N TYR A 74 7.75 11.76 6.39
CA TYR A 74 7.51 13.00 5.67
C TYR A 74 8.14 14.19 6.41
N GLN A 75 8.93 14.99 5.68
CA GLN A 75 9.78 16.04 6.24
C GLN A 75 9.21 17.46 6.07
N ASP A 76 8.24 17.68 5.19
CA ASP A 76 7.67 19.02 5.00
C ASP A 76 6.53 19.29 6.01
N GLU A 77 5.78 20.36 5.79
CA GLU A 77 4.66 20.76 6.62
C GLU A 77 3.61 19.65 6.73
N LYS A 78 3.40 19.14 7.95
CA LYS A 78 2.41 18.10 8.26
C LYS A 78 1.00 18.69 8.39
N SER A 79 0.56 19.35 7.33
CA SER A 79 -0.79 19.90 7.20
C SER A 79 -1.59 19.08 6.19
N VAL A 80 -2.76 18.60 6.60
CA VAL A 80 -3.68 17.86 5.71
C VAL A 80 -4.02 18.71 4.49
N ALA A 81 -4.34 19.99 4.72
CA ALA A 81 -4.64 20.93 3.63
C ALA A 81 -3.45 21.12 2.68
N HIS A 82 -2.22 21.18 3.22
CA HIS A 82 -1.02 21.28 2.41
C HIS A 82 -0.84 20.03 1.53
N ILE A 83 -0.93 18.83 2.10
CA ILE A 83 -0.75 17.58 1.35
C ILE A 83 -1.83 17.43 0.28
N LEU A 84 -3.09 17.75 0.59
CA LEU A 84 -4.19 17.71 -0.39
C LEU A 84 -4.00 18.71 -1.55
N SER A 85 -3.30 19.82 -1.31
CA SER A 85 -2.96 20.82 -2.34
C SER A 85 -1.87 20.35 -3.31
N LEU A 86 -1.13 19.28 -2.98
CA LEU A 86 -0.13 18.71 -3.88
C LEU A 86 -0.79 18.12 -5.13
N ARG A 87 0.06 17.82 -6.13
CA ARG A 87 -0.39 17.22 -7.39
C ARG A 87 -1.02 15.84 -7.17
N ALA A 88 -2.21 15.64 -7.73
CA ALA A 88 -2.87 14.35 -7.86
C ALA A 88 -2.17 13.42 -8.87
N GLY A 89 -2.31 12.11 -8.65
CA GLY A 89 -1.96 11.07 -9.63
C GLY A 89 -2.76 11.15 -10.91
#